data_AF-A0A6A8Q4K4-F1
#
_entry.id   AF-A0A6A8Q4K4-F1
#
_cell.length_a   1.000
_cell.length_b   1.000
_cell.length_c   1.000
_cell.angle_alpha   90.00
_cell.angle_beta   90.00
_cell.angle_gamma   90.00
#
_symmetry.space_group_name_H-M   'P 1'
#
loop_
_entity.id
_entity.type
_entity.pdbx_description
1 polymer ?
#
loop_
_entity_poly.entity_id
_entity_poly.type
_entity_poly.pdbx_seq_one_letter_code
_entity_poly.pdbx_strand_id
1 'polypeptide(L)'
;MQVRKQGTDRKVILSTLWIFVTLNYLYCDVMSLMSPEMLNSLITTGGVGGWDVNEIFLLGSAIIMEIPIALVLLSIVLNYKANRLANIIGGLIMTLLMIGTVLMGANYHYIFFATIEIATTLFIVWYAWTWPKPTVAKSE
;
A
#
# COMPACT_ATOMS: atom_id res chain seq x y z
N MET A 1 -11.64 -2.42 -37.94
CA MET A 1 -11.11 -1.66 -36.79
C MET A 1 -11.08 -2.60 -35.59
N GLN A 2 -9.98 -3.32 -35.39
CA GLN A 2 -9.87 -4.30 -34.30
C GLN A 2 -9.62 -3.57 -32.98
N VAL A 3 -10.63 -3.54 -32.11
CA VAL A 3 -10.48 -3.12 -30.71
C VAL A 3 -9.59 -4.17 -30.03
N ARG A 4 -8.34 -3.81 -29.71
CA ARG A 4 -7.43 -4.61 -28.89
C ARG A 4 -8.06 -4.85 -27.51
N LYS A 5 -8.76 -5.97 -27.36
CA LYS A 5 -9.23 -6.51 -26.08
C LYS A 5 -8.08 -7.26 -25.40
N GLN A 6 -7.94 -7.10 -24.08
CA GLN A 6 -7.23 -7.98 -23.12
C GLN A 6 -5.85 -7.61 -22.51
N GLY A 7 -5.33 -6.38 -22.66
CA GLY A 7 -4.15 -5.92 -21.89
C GLY A 7 -4.44 -5.01 -20.69
N THR A 8 -5.67 -4.50 -20.60
CA THR A 8 -5.99 -3.27 -19.87
C THR A 8 -6.58 -3.50 -18.47
N ASP A 9 -7.16 -4.68 -18.21
CA ASP A 9 -7.98 -4.92 -17.01
C ASP A 9 -7.14 -5.04 -15.73
N ARG A 10 -6.06 -5.82 -15.76
CA ARG A 10 -5.21 -6.06 -14.57
C ARG A 10 -4.53 -4.79 -14.06
N LYS A 11 -4.10 -3.91 -14.97
CA LYS A 11 -3.47 -2.62 -14.62
C LYS A 11 -4.43 -1.72 -13.85
N VAL A 12 -5.67 -1.64 -14.34
CA VAL A 12 -6.73 -0.86 -13.70
C VAL A 12 -7.06 -1.47 -12.33
N ILE A 13 -7.24 -2.79 -12.24
CA ILE A 13 -7.51 -3.46 -10.97
C ILE A 13 -6.39 -3.22 -9.96
N LEU A 14 -5.11 -3.36 -10.36
CA LEU A 14 -3.98 -3.07 -9.47
C LEU A 14 -3.98 -1.60 -9.01
N SER A 15 -4.20 -0.66 -9.92
CA SER A 15 -4.32 0.77 -9.57
C SER A 15 -5.47 1.03 -8.59
N THR A 16 -6.64 0.43 -8.82
CA THR A 16 -7.81 0.54 -7.93
C THR A 16 -7.55 -0.07 -6.55
N LEU A 17 -6.84 -1.20 -6.48
CA LEU A 17 -6.44 -1.81 -5.20
C LEU A 17 -5.48 -0.91 -4.43
N TRP A 18 -4.54 -0.24 -5.13
CA TRP A 18 -3.66 0.74 -4.50
C TRP A 18 -4.43 1.97 -3.99
N ILE A 19 -5.42 2.46 -4.75
CA ILE A 19 -6.31 3.54 -4.26
C ILE A 19 -7.04 3.09 -3.00
N PHE A 20 -7.64 1.89 -3.04
CA PHE A 20 -8.40 1.34 -1.92
C PHE A 20 -7.53 1.21 -0.67
N VAL A 21 -6.33 0.62 -0.77
CA VAL A 21 -5.47 0.45 0.40
C VAL A 21 -4.91 1.79 0.90
N THR A 22 -4.59 2.74 0.00
CA THR A 22 -4.12 4.08 0.38
C THR A 22 -5.17 4.82 1.19
N LEU A 23 -6.44 4.71 0.80
CA LEU A 23 -7.56 5.30 1.55
C LEU A 23 -7.75 4.65 2.92
N ASN A 24 -7.52 3.34 3.04
CA ASN A 24 -7.56 2.63 4.33
C ASN A 24 -6.44 3.13 5.25
N TYR A 25 -5.19 3.21 4.77
CA TYR A 25 -4.07 3.76 5.54
C TYR A 25 -4.38 5.17 6.04
N LEU A 26 -4.84 6.04 5.13
CA LEU A 26 -5.19 7.42 5.48
C LEU A 26 -6.24 7.48 6.59
N TYR A 27 -7.30 6.68 6.48
CA TYR A 27 -8.38 6.71 7.47
C TYR A 27 -7.98 6.02 8.79
N CYS A 28 -7.14 4.99 8.73
CA CYS A 28 -6.54 4.35 9.90
C CYS A 28 -5.72 5.36 10.71
N ASP A 29 -4.88 6.15 10.03
CA ASP A 29 -4.08 7.21 10.65
C ASP A 29 -4.95 8.30 11.25
N VAL A 30 -5.96 8.79 10.51
CA VAL A 30 -6.91 9.80 11.01
C VAL A 30 -7.61 9.32 12.28
N MET A 31 -8.12 8.09 12.29
CA MET A 31 -8.79 7.52 13.46
C MET A 31 -7.82 7.33 14.63
N SER A 32 -6.58 6.94 14.35
CA SER A 32 -5.54 6.79 15.37
C SER A 32 -5.15 8.12 15.99
N LEU A 33 -5.06 9.20 15.20
CA LEU A 33 -4.83 10.56 15.68
C LEU A 33 -5.98 11.11 16.53
N MET A 34 -7.21 10.61 16.34
CA MET A 34 -8.36 10.97 17.18
C MET A 34 -8.41 10.19 18.50
N SER A 35 -7.57 9.17 18.69
CA SER A 35 -7.57 8.39 19.92
C SER A 35 -6.99 9.19 21.10
N PRO A 36 -7.61 9.16 22.29
CA PRO A 36 -7.10 9.89 23.46
C PRO A 36 -5.68 9.48 23.85
N GLU A 37 -5.33 8.20 23.65
CA GLU A 37 -3.99 7.68 23.91
C GLU A 37 -2.94 8.33 23.01
N MET A 38 -3.20 8.38 21.71
CA MET A 38 -2.32 9.02 20.73
C MET A 38 -2.16 10.52 21.00
N LEU A 39 -3.27 11.23 21.23
CA LEU A 39 -3.24 12.67 21.51
C LEU A 39 -2.44 12.98 22.77
N ASN A 40 -2.65 12.22 23.85
CA ASN A 40 -1.89 12.41 25.08
C ASN A 40 -0.40 12.11 24.87
N SER A 41 -0.06 11.06 24.13
CA SER A 41 1.34 10.74 23.81
C SER A 41 2.00 11.89 23.04
N LEU A 42 1.36 12.36 21.96
CA LEU A 42 1.89 13.46 21.14
C LEU A 42 2.09 14.76 21.94
N ILE A 43 1.18 15.10 22.85
CA ILE A 43 1.27 16.33 23.66
C ILE A 43 2.30 16.21 24.78
N THR A 44 2.41 15.05 25.42
CA THR A 44 3.23 14.88 26.63
C THR A 44 4.65 14.43 26.35
N THR A 45 4.85 13.55 25.37
CA THR A 45 6.16 12.99 25.02
C THR A 45 6.68 13.51 23.68
N GLY A 46 5.83 14.11 22.85
CA GLY A 46 6.19 14.45 21.47
C GLY A 46 6.41 13.22 20.58
N GLY A 47 5.94 12.05 21.03
CA GLY A 47 6.26 10.75 20.43
C GLY A 47 5.05 9.84 20.24
N VAL A 48 5.24 8.78 19.46
CA VAL A 48 4.25 7.72 19.20
C VAL A 48 4.93 6.37 19.33
N GLY A 49 4.36 5.47 20.14
CA GLY A 49 4.85 4.09 20.25
C GLY A 49 6.32 3.98 20.69
N GLY A 50 6.80 4.93 21.50
CA GLY A 50 8.19 5.00 21.95
C GLY A 50 9.18 5.66 20.98
N TRP A 51 8.70 6.20 19.86
CA TRP A 51 9.51 6.95 18.90
C TRP A 51 9.22 8.45 18.98
N ASP A 52 10.26 9.27 18.94
CA ASP A 52 10.11 10.73 18.84
C ASP A 52 9.60 11.10 17.44
N VAL A 53 8.49 11.85 17.39
CA VAL A 53 7.96 12.39 16.12
C VAL A 53 8.77 13.63 15.76
N ASN A 54 9.93 13.40 15.14
CA ASN A 54 10.81 14.45 14.61
C ASN A 54 10.68 14.59 13.09
N GLU A 55 11.36 15.58 12.50
CA GLU A 55 11.32 15.82 11.05
C GLU A 55 11.75 14.61 10.22
N ILE A 56 12.72 13.83 10.71
CA ILE A 56 13.21 12.63 10.02
C ILE A 56 12.16 11.52 10.03
N PHE A 57 11.46 11.34 11.15
CA PHE A 57 10.35 10.40 11.26
C PHE A 57 9.20 10.77 10.32
N LEU A 58 8.84 12.05 10.26
CA LEU A 58 7.80 12.55 9.35
C LEU A 58 8.21 12.39 7.88
N LEU A 59 9.47 12.67 7.55
CA LEU A 59 9.98 12.44 6.19
C LEU A 59 9.98 10.95 5.84
N GLY A 60 10.39 10.08 6.77
CA GLY A 60 10.40 8.63 6.58
C GLY A 60 9.00 8.07 6.33
N SER A 61 8.01 8.47 7.15
CA SER A 61 6.61 8.07 6.97
C SER A 61 6.03 8.59 5.65
N ALA A 62 6.34 9.83 5.26
CA ALA A 62 5.94 10.38 3.96
C ALA A 62 6.51 9.58 2.79
N ILE A 63 7.80 9.23 2.82
CA ILE A 63 8.44 8.40 1.77
C ILE A 63 7.82 7.01 1.69
N ILE A 64 7.49 6.40 2.83
CA ILE A 64 6.81 5.10 2.87
C ILE A 64 5.44 5.21 2.21
N MET A 65 4.65 6.23 2.55
CA MET A 65 3.32 6.45 1.99
C MET A 65 3.33 6.87 0.51
N GLU A 66 4.44 7.41 0.02
CA GLU A 66 4.61 7.68 -1.40
C GLU A 66 4.64 6.37 -2.22
N ILE A 67 5.04 5.23 -1.63
CA ILE A 67 5.04 3.93 -2.33
C ILE A 67 3.64 3.56 -2.86
N PRO A 68 2.60 3.42 -2.01
CA PRO A 68 1.26 3.10 -2.49
C PRO A 68 0.68 4.20 -3.40
N ILE A 69 0.94 5.48 -3.10
CA ILE A 69 0.47 6.62 -3.93
C ILE A 69 1.07 6.56 -5.33
N ALA A 70 2.39 6.37 -5.46
CA ALA A 70 3.06 6.23 -6.74
C ALA A 70 2.56 4.99 -7.49
N LEU A 71 2.32 3.88 -6.80
CA LEU A 71 1.83 2.64 -7.41
C LEU A 71 0.40 2.74 -7.97
N VAL A 72 -0.41 3.71 -7.51
CA VAL A 72 -1.68 4.06 -8.19
C VAL A 72 -1.42 4.42 -9.65
N LEU A 73 -0.46 5.32 -9.90
CA LEU A 73 -0.15 5.81 -11.25
C LEU A 73 0.72 4.79 -12.03
N LEU A 74 1.76 4.27 -11.38
CA LEU A 74 2.72 3.35 -12.00
C LEU A 74 2.07 2.04 -12.44
N SER A 75 1.01 1.57 -11.76
CA SER A 75 0.25 0.39 -12.18
C SER A 75 -0.43 0.58 -13.55
N ILE A 76 -0.65 1.80 -14.00
CA ILE A 76 -1.19 2.10 -15.33
C ILE A 76 -0.06 2.33 -16.34
N VAL A 77 0.92 3.15 -15.97
CA VAL A 77 1.98 3.66 -16.86
C VAL A 77 3.03 2.60 -17.19
N LEU A 78 3.42 1.77 -16.22
CA LEU A 78 4.54 0.84 -16.39
C LEU A 78 4.22 -0.30 -17.38
N ASN A 79 5.26 -0.75 -18.08
CA ASN A 79 5.22 -1.96 -18.90
C ASN A 79 5.03 -3.22 -18.04
N TYR A 80 4.61 -4.33 -18.66
CA TYR A 80 4.26 -5.57 -17.93
C TYR A 80 5.32 -6.02 -16.92
N LYS A 81 6.60 -6.06 -17.32
CA LYS A 81 7.68 -6.57 -16.46
C LYS A 81 7.92 -5.68 -15.25
N ALA A 82 8.05 -4.37 -15.47
CA ALA A 82 8.29 -3.40 -14.40
C ALA A 82 7.08 -3.29 -13.47
N ASN A 83 5.88 -3.27 -14.04
CA ASN A 83 4.62 -3.17 -13.29
C ASN A 83 4.42 -4.37 -12.35
N ARG A 84 4.63 -5.59 -12.87
CA ARG A 84 4.55 -6.81 -12.06
C ARG A 84 5.54 -6.79 -10.90
N LEU A 85 6.79 -6.40 -11.14
CA LEU A 85 7.81 -6.36 -10.10
C LEU A 85 7.51 -5.27 -9.06
N ALA A 86 7.14 -4.07 -9.51
CA ALA A 86 6.82 -2.94 -8.64
C ALA A 86 5.65 -3.26 -7.70
N ASN A 87 4.60 -3.91 -8.19
CA ASN A 87 3.45 -4.33 -7.38
C ASN A 87 3.81 -5.42 -6.36
N ILE A 88 4.65 -6.39 -6.73
CA ILE A 88 5.11 -7.43 -5.81
C ILE A 88 5.96 -6.82 -4.70
N ILE A 89 6.96 -6.01 -5.07
CA ILE A 89 7.87 -5.38 -4.09
C ILE A 89 7.08 -4.44 -3.18
N GLY A 90 6.27 -3.54 -3.76
CA GLY A 90 5.45 -2.60 -2.99
C GLY A 90 4.48 -3.31 -2.06
N GLY A 91 3.78 -4.33 -2.55
CA GLY A 91 2.86 -5.12 -1.73
C GLY A 91 3.56 -5.83 -0.57
N LEU A 92 4.75 -6.40 -0.79
CA LEU A 92 5.54 -7.02 0.29
C LEU A 92 6.03 -6.01 1.32
N ILE A 93 6.56 -4.86 0.89
CA ILE A 93 7.02 -3.80 1.79
C ILE A 93 5.88 -3.35 2.70
N MET A 94 4.73 -3.00 2.12
CA MET A 94 3.60 -2.49 2.88
C MET A 94 3.01 -3.56 3.82
N THR A 95 2.98 -4.83 3.40
CA THR A 95 2.55 -5.95 4.25
C THR A 95 3.46 -6.11 5.47
N LEU A 96 4.77 -6.12 5.26
CA LEU A 96 5.75 -6.30 6.34
C LEU A 96 5.73 -5.13 7.32
N LEU A 97 5.60 -3.89 6.81
CA LEU A 97 5.46 -2.70 7.64
C LEU A 97 4.20 -2.79 8.51
N MET A 98 3.05 -3.14 7.93
CA MET A 98 1.81 -3.22 8.70
C MET A 98 1.83 -4.33 9.75
N ILE A 99 2.41 -5.50 9.44
CA ILE A 99 2.64 -6.55 10.43
C ILE A 99 3.55 -6.05 11.56
N GLY A 100 4.65 -5.38 11.21
CA GLY A 100 5.58 -4.79 12.18
C GLY A 100 4.89 -3.84 13.14
N THR A 101 4.05 -2.94 12.62
CA THR A 101 3.32 -1.97 13.46
C THR A 101 2.29 -2.64 14.37
N VAL A 102 1.53 -3.64 13.88
CA VAL A 102 0.56 -4.36 14.73
C VAL A 102 1.27 -5.07 15.89
N LEU A 103 2.45 -5.64 15.68
CA LEU A 103 3.22 -6.32 16.71
C LEU A 103 3.74 -5.39 17.82
N MET A 104 3.81 -4.07 17.56
CA MET A 104 4.21 -3.07 18.55
C MET A 104 3.08 -2.67 19.51
N GLY A 105 1.86 -3.16 19.26
CA GLY A 105 0.67 -2.84 20.05
C GLY A 105 -0.35 -2.07 19.22
N ALA A 106 -1.60 -2.56 19.20
CA ALA A 106 -2.65 -2.02 18.36
C ALA A 106 -4.00 -2.00 19.08
N ASN A 107 -4.70 -0.88 18.93
CA ASN A 107 -6.08 -0.72 19.37
C ASN A 107 -7.06 -1.40 18.40
N TYR A 108 -8.30 -1.63 18.82
CA TYR A 108 -9.29 -2.39 18.04
C TYR A 108 -9.52 -1.83 16.63
N HIS A 109 -9.59 -0.49 16.47
CA HIS A 109 -9.75 0.13 15.16
C HIS A 109 -8.51 -0.10 14.28
N TYR A 110 -7.32 -0.03 14.87
CA TYR A 110 -6.06 -0.26 14.16
C TYR A 110 -5.97 -1.71 13.67
N ILE A 111 -6.31 -2.70 14.51
CA ILE A 111 -6.32 -4.12 14.13
C ILE A 111 -7.29 -4.36 12.95
N PHE A 112 -8.45 -3.70 12.97
CA PHE A 112 -9.43 -3.81 11.89
C PHE A 112 -8.87 -3.31 10.55
N PHE A 113 -8.32 -2.09 10.53
CA PHE A 113 -7.70 -1.52 9.32
C PHE A 113 -6.49 -2.34 8.87
N ALA A 114 -5.60 -2.69 9.80
CA ALA A 114 -4.41 -3.49 9.51
C ALA A 114 -4.75 -4.84 8.87
N THR A 115 -5.84 -5.49 9.31
CA THR A 115 -6.30 -6.74 8.72
C THR A 115 -6.70 -6.56 7.25
N ILE A 116 -7.46 -5.50 6.95
CA ILE A 116 -7.90 -5.18 5.58
C ILE A 116 -6.69 -4.79 4.71
N GLU A 117 -5.78 -3.99 5.25
CA GLU A 117 -4.58 -3.52 4.57
C GLU A 117 -3.66 -4.69 4.21
N ILE A 118 -3.33 -5.55 5.18
CA ILE A 118 -2.53 -6.76 4.98
C ILE A 118 -3.19 -7.70 3.96
N ALA A 119 -4.51 -7.93 4.08
CA ALA A 119 -5.23 -8.79 3.14
C ALA A 119 -5.17 -8.21 1.71
N THR A 120 -5.32 -6.90 1.57
CA THR A 120 -5.29 -6.22 0.27
C THR A 120 -3.89 -6.25 -0.34
N THR A 121 -2.83 -5.96 0.43
CA THR A 121 -1.45 -5.95 -0.09
C THR A 121 -0.98 -7.35 -0.44
N LEU A 122 -1.34 -8.37 0.33
CA LEU A 122 -1.10 -9.77 -0.03
C LEU A 122 -1.84 -10.16 -1.32
N PHE A 123 -3.09 -9.71 -1.46
CA PHE A 123 -3.85 -9.93 -2.69
C PHE A 123 -3.18 -9.25 -3.89
N ILE A 124 -2.68 -8.01 -3.75
CA ILE A 124 -1.89 -7.33 -4.80
C ILE A 124 -0.67 -8.16 -5.21
N VAL A 125 0.09 -8.67 -4.24
CA VAL A 125 1.27 -9.52 -4.50
C VAL A 125 0.88 -10.76 -5.27
N TRP A 126 -0.14 -11.48 -4.82
CA TRP A 126 -0.64 -12.68 -5.49
C TRP A 126 -1.17 -12.37 -6.90
N TYR A 127 -1.92 -11.29 -7.05
CA TYR A 127 -2.53 -10.88 -8.31
C TYR A 127 -1.49 -10.45 -9.35
N ALA A 128 -0.43 -9.76 -8.91
CA ALA A 128 0.72 -9.45 -9.73
C ALA A 128 1.55 -10.71 -10.05
N TRP A 129 1.73 -11.61 -9.09
CA TRP A 129 2.50 -12.85 -9.28
C TRP A 129 1.88 -13.75 -10.35
N THR A 130 0.56 -13.92 -10.31
CA THR A 130 -0.23 -14.75 -11.24
C THR A 130 -0.48 -14.09 -12.59
N TRP A 131 0.07 -12.90 -12.85
CA TRP A 131 -0.11 -12.23 -14.13
C TRP A 131 0.61 -13.01 -15.24
N PRO A 132 -0.12 -13.55 -16.24
CA PRO A 132 0.50 -14.27 -17.35
C PRO A 132 1.35 -13.33 -18.22
N LYS A 133 2.46 -13.86 -18.73
CA LYS A 133 3.32 -13.13 -19.67
C LYS A 133 2.52 -12.80 -20.93
N PRO A 134 2.50 -11.54 -21.40
CA PRO A 134 1.89 -11.20 -22.69
C PRO A 134 2.62 -11.98 -23.79
N THR A 135 1.92 -12.89 -24.45
CA THR A 135 2.44 -13.56 -25.64
C THR A 135 2.51 -12.53 -26.76
N VAL A 136 3.72 -12.23 -27.21
CA VAL A 136 3.92 -11.46 -28.45
C VAL A 136 3.43 -12.36 -29.58
N ALA A 137 2.32 -12.00 -30.22
CA ALA A 137 1.87 -12.70 -31.42
C ALA A 137 3.00 -12.61 -32.45
N LYS A 138 3.55 -13.76 -32.85
CA LYS A 138 4.49 -13.85 -33.97
C LYS A 138 3.75 -13.36 -35.22
N SER A 139 4.24 -12.29 -35.84
CA SER A 139 3.90 -11.97 -37.22
C SER A 139 4.66 -12.95 -38.10
N GLU A 140 3.94 -13.89 -38.71
CA GLU A 140 4.41 -14.66 -39.87
C GLU A 140 4.37 -13.80 -41.14
#